data_AF-A0A7S4N523-F1
#
_entry.id   AF-A0A7S4N523-F1
#
_cell.length_a   1.000
_cell.length_b   1.000
_cell.length_c   1.000
_cell.angle_alpha   90.00
_cell.angle_beta   90.00
_cell.angle_gamma   90.00
#
_symmetry.space_group_name_H-M   'P 1'
#
loop_
_entity.id
_entity.type
_entity.pdbx_description
1 polymer ?
#
loop_
_entity_poly.entity_id
_entity_poly.type
_entity_poly.pdbx_seq_one_letter_code
_entity_poly.pdbx_strand_id
1 'polypeptide(L)'
;MTFWKTFGFHNVSAIDTLLERENFTLEDLLEEEELLSECKGQNQKLLDFILQPETLSHLMDYLSNTPPSDVPKYPYLACEILCLDVWDICEVIYDRPELLTKLWSFLDRDPPINQYAVRAASVLMQRKISESFNFLQTKEGFVENFLSHIGDAAITELLMKFISCDEAEGTGIVKWLAEQKLIVTLVNIFAPQSTPDEHENVGQALVDIILSDTQGCQILVEELVSKDVFRTLLEHVTSSGSKSSINWGLQVVIEVVKREGGRVHGDNSVPEFIEVCGDFLKPLANIISPESAGDRINTSIGEVIPVGIHRLKVVEFFSVLLSQNYEMFDQLLLDLGVFSACFAMFFTNFWNNFLHALVTDMFCAFIVNRKPDLTLRLLNDTSLLDQICEAVDENDKSVGQPKGFSRGYMGFIVNMSNRLVEVGEREE
;
A
#
# COMPACT_ATOMS: atom_id res chain seq x y z
N MET A 1 -51.75 33.42 -24.77
CA MET A 1 -51.58 32.79 -23.44
C MET A 1 -50.20 33.14 -22.94
N THR A 2 -50.08 34.37 -22.43
CA THR A 2 -48.83 34.98 -21.97
C THR A 2 -49.21 35.64 -20.65
N PHE A 3 -49.24 34.87 -19.58
CA PHE A 3 -49.63 35.37 -18.25
C PHE A 3 -48.82 34.73 -17.10
N TRP A 4 -47.99 33.71 -17.37
CA TRP A 4 -47.24 32.97 -16.34
C TRP A 4 -45.71 33.16 -16.40
N LYS A 5 -45.21 34.20 -17.09
CA LYS A 5 -43.77 34.54 -17.13
C LYS A 5 -43.39 35.80 -16.33
N THR A 6 -44.31 36.33 -15.50
CA THR A 6 -44.12 37.60 -14.79
C THR A 6 -44.48 37.50 -13.30
N PHE A 7 -44.23 36.36 -12.68
CA PHE A 7 -44.13 36.26 -11.22
C PHE A 7 -42.76 35.69 -10.88
N GLY A 8 -41.75 36.54 -10.98
CA GLY A 8 -40.48 36.31 -10.33
C GLY A 8 -40.68 36.47 -8.84
N PHE A 9 -41.10 35.39 -8.17
CA PHE A 9 -40.65 35.21 -6.79
C PHE A 9 -39.15 34.96 -6.91
N HIS A 10 -38.35 36.02 -6.86
CA HIS A 10 -37.02 35.86 -6.30
C HIS A 10 -37.27 35.33 -4.90
N ASN A 11 -37.11 34.02 -4.69
CA ASN A 11 -36.92 33.52 -3.34
C ASN A 11 -35.74 34.33 -2.82
N VAL A 12 -36.02 35.21 -1.86
CA VAL A 12 -34.98 35.94 -1.16
C VAL A 12 -34.13 34.86 -0.52
N SER A 13 -32.85 34.83 -0.85
CA SER A 13 -31.93 33.86 -0.28
C SER A 13 -31.99 33.98 1.24
N ALA A 14 -32.16 32.84 1.92
CA ALA A 14 -32.14 32.80 3.38
C ALA A 14 -30.78 33.28 3.89
N ILE A 15 -29.71 32.93 3.16
CA ILE A 15 -28.34 33.35 3.43
C ILE A 15 -28.17 34.86 3.25
N ASP A 16 -28.73 35.47 2.20
CA ASP A 16 -28.69 36.92 2.03
C ASP A 16 -29.32 37.65 3.23
N THR A 17 -30.43 37.11 3.74
CA THR A 17 -31.13 37.67 4.91
C THR A 17 -30.35 37.43 6.20
N LEU A 18 -29.64 36.31 6.29
CA LEU A 18 -28.80 35.95 7.42
C LEU A 18 -27.58 36.87 7.54
N LEU A 19 -26.90 37.13 6.42
CA LEU A 19 -25.70 37.98 6.34
C LEU A 19 -25.97 39.45 6.71
N GLU A 20 -27.22 39.90 6.63
CA GLU A 20 -27.63 41.26 6.99
C GLU A 20 -27.89 41.44 8.50
N ARG A 21 -27.83 40.36 9.31
CA ARG A 21 -28.06 40.44 10.76
C ARG A 21 -26.86 41.05 11.50
N GLU A 22 -27.13 41.95 12.45
CA GLU A 22 -26.09 42.67 13.21
C GLU A 22 -25.16 41.77 14.05
N ASN A 23 -25.62 40.59 14.50
CA ASN A 23 -24.86 39.64 15.33
C ASN A 23 -24.57 38.32 14.59
N PHE A 24 -24.43 38.37 13.28
CA PHE A 24 -24.14 37.19 12.46
C PHE A 24 -22.77 36.58 12.80
N THR A 25 -22.74 35.24 12.88
CA THR A 25 -21.52 34.44 13.10
C THR A 25 -21.27 33.47 11.94
N LEU A 26 -20.03 32.98 11.81
CA LEU A 26 -19.73 31.95 10.81
C LEU A 26 -20.51 30.66 11.12
N GLU A 27 -20.73 30.35 12.40
CA GLU A 27 -21.48 29.17 12.83
C GLU A 27 -22.92 29.25 12.35
N ASP A 28 -23.57 30.42 12.43
CA ASP A 28 -24.91 30.62 11.88
C ASP A 28 -24.95 30.26 10.39
N LEU A 29 -23.92 30.64 9.63
CA LEU A 29 -23.82 30.32 8.21
C LEU A 29 -23.64 28.82 7.96
N LEU A 30 -22.77 28.17 8.75
CA LEU A 30 -22.51 26.72 8.64
C LEU A 30 -23.71 25.86 9.03
N GLU A 31 -24.73 26.43 9.70
CA GLU A 31 -25.98 25.75 10.01
C GLU A 31 -27.00 25.78 8.84
N GLU A 32 -26.78 26.60 7.80
CA GLU A 32 -27.72 26.75 6.68
C GLU A 32 -27.65 25.58 5.68
N GLU A 33 -28.82 25.00 5.37
CA GLU A 33 -28.92 23.82 4.48
C GLU A 33 -28.53 24.13 3.02
N GLU A 34 -28.79 25.36 2.56
CA GLU A 34 -28.51 25.79 1.18
C GLU A 34 -27.07 26.33 1.00
N LEU A 35 -26.24 26.35 2.05
CA LEU A 35 -24.89 26.93 2.04
C LEU A 35 -24.04 26.47 0.86
N LEU A 36 -23.86 25.15 0.72
CA LEU A 36 -22.99 24.59 -0.33
C LEU A 36 -23.58 24.82 -1.72
N SER A 37 -24.91 24.78 -1.88
CA SER A 37 -25.57 25.05 -3.16
C SER A 37 -25.47 26.52 -3.57
N GLU A 38 -25.61 27.46 -2.63
CA GLU A 38 -25.49 28.89 -2.90
C GLU A 38 -24.04 29.31 -3.16
N CYS A 39 -23.06 28.69 -2.46
CA CYS A 39 -21.65 28.87 -2.79
C CYS A 39 -21.33 28.39 -4.21
N LYS A 40 -21.81 27.19 -4.59
CA LYS A 40 -21.67 26.66 -5.97
C LYS A 40 -22.39 27.52 -6.99
N GLY A 41 -23.54 28.09 -6.60
CA GLY A 41 -24.30 29.05 -7.39
C GLY A 41 -23.65 30.44 -7.47
N GLN A 42 -22.49 30.64 -6.83
CA GLN A 42 -21.74 31.88 -6.78
C GLN A 42 -22.58 33.08 -6.31
N ASN A 43 -23.38 32.89 -5.26
CA ASN A 43 -24.07 33.99 -4.60
C ASN A 43 -23.02 35.04 -4.17
N GLN A 44 -23.14 36.26 -4.72
CA GLN A 44 -22.16 37.32 -4.54
C GLN A 44 -22.02 37.76 -3.07
N LYS A 45 -23.12 37.94 -2.33
CA LYS A 45 -23.05 38.35 -0.92
C LYS A 45 -22.36 37.28 -0.07
N LEU A 46 -22.65 36.02 -0.36
CA LEU A 46 -22.03 34.88 0.31
C LEU A 46 -20.53 34.79 -0.01
N LEU A 47 -20.15 34.92 -1.28
CA LEU A 47 -18.75 34.92 -1.68
C LEU A 47 -18.00 36.13 -1.10
N ASP A 48 -18.58 37.33 -1.08
CA ASP A 48 -17.98 38.51 -0.48
C ASP A 48 -17.62 38.28 1.00
N PHE A 49 -18.46 37.54 1.73
CA PHE A 49 -18.19 37.14 3.11
C PHE A 49 -17.15 36.01 3.23
N ILE A 50 -17.28 34.95 2.41
CA ILE A 50 -16.36 33.79 2.45
C ILE A 50 -14.95 34.18 2.05
N LEU A 51 -14.78 35.07 1.06
CA LEU A 51 -13.49 35.50 0.52
C LEU A 51 -12.72 36.46 1.45
N GLN A 52 -13.30 36.85 2.58
CA GLN A 52 -12.56 37.58 3.61
C GLN A 52 -11.47 36.69 4.23
N PRO A 53 -10.23 37.19 4.40
CA PRO A 53 -9.14 36.39 4.94
C PRO A 53 -9.46 35.83 6.33
N GLU A 54 -10.16 36.57 7.16
CA GLU A 54 -10.56 36.16 8.51
C GLU A 54 -11.52 34.97 8.45
N THR A 55 -12.47 34.98 7.51
CA THR A 55 -13.42 33.87 7.30
C THR A 55 -12.69 32.61 6.83
N LEU A 56 -11.82 32.73 5.82
CA LEU A 56 -11.02 31.59 5.33
C LEU A 56 -10.10 31.03 6.42
N SER A 57 -9.45 31.90 7.21
CA SER A 57 -8.63 31.47 8.34
C SER A 57 -9.47 30.71 9.37
N HIS A 58 -10.68 31.18 9.68
CA HIS A 58 -11.56 30.54 10.65
C HIS A 58 -12.07 29.17 10.14
N LEU A 59 -12.33 29.05 8.83
CA LEU A 59 -12.62 27.74 8.21
C LEU A 59 -11.43 26.78 8.33
N MET A 60 -10.19 27.25 8.13
CA MET A 60 -8.98 26.42 8.30
C MET A 60 -8.71 26.06 9.77
N ASP A 61 -9.15 26.90 10.72
CA ASP A 61 -9.13 26.59 12.16
C ASP A 61 -10.00 25.38 12.48
N TYR A 62 -11.19 25.23 11.86
CA TYR A 62 -12.00 24.02 11.99
C TYR A 62 -11.27 22.77 11.48
N LEU A 63 -10.44 22.91 10.44
CA LEU A 63 -9.68 21.78 9.93
C LEU A 63 -8.54 21.38 10.86
N SER A 64 -7.81 22.35 11.41
CA SER A 64 -6.57 22.08 12.16
C SER A 64 -6.77 21.91 13.67
N ASN A 65 -7.85 22.45 14.24
CA ASN A 65 -8.06 22.50 15.70
C ASN A 65 -9.09 21.51 16.23
N THR A 66 -9.98 20.99 15.39
CA THR A 66 -11.05 20.11 15.86
C THR A 66 -10.51 18.71 16.15
N PRO A 67 -10.65 18.20 17.40
CA PRO A 67 -10.24 16.85 17.70
C PRO A 67 -11.09 15.84 16.91
N PRO A 68 -10.51 14.71 16.45
CA PRO A 68 -11.23 13.72 15.65
C PRO A 68 -12.43 13.05 16.33
N SER A 69 -12.61 13.25 17.64
CA SER A 69 -13.68 12.65 18.45
C SER A 69 -15.00 13.44 18.46
N ASP A 70 -15.03 14.68 17.97
CA ASP A 70 -16.26 15.46 17.89
C ASP A 70 -17.03 15.15 16.60
N VAL A 71 -18.37 15.30 16.62
CA VAL A 71 -19.19 15.20 15.41
C VAL A 71 -18.64 16.19 14.38
N PRO A 72 -18.11 15.75 13.23
CA PRO A 72 -17.23 16.56 12.41
C PRO A 72 -17.99 17.55 11.52
N LYS A 73 -19.12 18.09 11.97
CA LYS A 73 -19.99 18.95 11.16
C LYS A 73 -19.21 20.14 10.60
N TYR A 74 -18.54 20.92 11.45
CA TYR A 74 -17.81 22.10 11.01
C TYR A 74 -16.52 21.79 10.22
N PRO A 75 -15.66 20.83 10.62
CA PRO A 75 -14.54 20.40 9.77
C PRO A 75 -14.99 19.91 8.38
N TYR A 76 -16.07 19.14 8.33
CA TYR A 76 -16.66 18.66 7.07
C TYR A 76 -17.10 19.82 6.19
N LEU A 77 -17.92 20.74 6.72
CA LEU A 77 -18.41 21.88 5.95
C LEU A 77 -17.30 22.84 5.52
N ALA A 78 -16.33 23.11 6.40
CA ALA A 78 -15.17 23.92 6.07
C ALA A 78 -14.35 23.30 4.92
N CYS A 79 -14.12 21.98 4.98
CA CYS A 79 -13.47 21.24 3.91
C CYS A 79 -14.27 21.30 2.61
N GLU A 80 -15.58 21.08 2.66
CA GLU A 80 -16.44 21.13 1.48
C GLU A 80 -16.41 22.53 0.83
N ILE A 81 -16.49 23.62 1.61
CA ILE A 81 -16.40 25.00 1.11
C ILE A 81 -15.04 25.24 0.41
N LEU A 82 -13.93 24.88 1.07
CA LEU A 82 -12.58 25.07 0.51
C LEU A 82 -12.32 24.21 -0.73
N CYS A 83 -12.98 23.04 -0.81
CA CYS A 83 -12.90 22.14 -1.95
C CYS A 83 -13.92 22.46 -3.06
N LEU A 84 -14.79 23.46 -2.91
CA LEU A 84 -15.70 23.88 -3.98
C LEU A 84 -14.92 24.37 -5.19
N ASP A 85 -15.46 24.12 -6.38
CA ASP A 85 -14.92 24.61 -7.65
C ASP A 85 -15.28 26.10 -7.84
N VAL A 86 -14.84 26.93 -6.89
CA VAL A 86 -14.97 28.38 -6.89
C VAL A 86 -13.56 28.95 -6.93
N TRP A 87 -13.15 29.40 -8.11
CA TRP A 87 -11.76 29.81 -8.36
C TRP A 87 -11.29 30.97 -7.47
N ASP A 88 -12.17 31.92 -7.15
CA ASP A 88 -11.84 33.06 -6.28
C ASP A 88 -11.37 32.64 -4.88
N ILE A 89 -11.91 31.55 -4.32
CA ILE A 89 -11.45 31.00 -3.04
C ILE A 89 -9.98 30.59 -3.16
N CYS A 90 -9.64 29.93 -4.27
CA CYS A 90 -8.27 29.51 -4.57
C CYS A 90 -7.35 30.73 -4.70
N GLU A 91 -7.71 31.72 -5.52
CA GLU A 91 -6.92 32.93 -5.72
C GLU A 91 -6.60 33.63 -4.41
N VAL A 92 -7.63 33.87 -3.59
CA VAL A 92 -7.46 34.57 -2.31
C VAL A 92 -6.53 33.82 -1.35
N ILE A 93 -6.58 32.48 -1.31
CA ILE A 93 -5.70 31.66 -0.48
C ILE A 93 -4.25 31.79 -0.96
N TYR A 94 -4.00 31.66 -2.26
CA TYR A 94 -2.63 31.68 -2.80
C TYR A 94 -2.01 33.08 -2.85
N ASP A 95 -2.82 34.14 -2.93
CA ASP A 95 -2.36 35.53 -2.84
C ASP A 95 -1.91 35.92 -1.42
N ARG A 96 -2.21 35.09 -0.41
CA ARG A 96 -1.94 35.37 1.01
C ARG A 96 -1.10 34.26 1.65
N PRO A 97 0.22 34.46 1.83
CA PRO A 97 1.10 33.47 2.46
C PRO A 97 0.66 33.04 3.88
N GLU A 98 -0.05 33.90 4.60
CA GLU A 98 -0.61 33.63 5.93
C GLU A 98 -1.68 32.53 5.88
N LEU A 99 -2.55 32.56 4.87
CA LEU A 99 -3.59 31.54 4.65
C LEU A 99 -2.98 30.22 4.20
N LEU A 100 -1.98 30.25 3.31
CA LEU A 100 -1.23 29.03 2.97
C LEU A 100 -0.53 28.44 4.19
N THR A 101 0.05 29.29 5.05
CA THR A 101 0.67 28.81 6.30
C THR A 101 -0.36 28.14 7.19
N LYS A 102 -1.56 28.73 7.30
CA LYS A 102 -2.65 28.18 8.09
C LYS A 102 -3.15 26.84 7.52
N LEU A 103 -3.31 26.74 6.21
CA LEU A 103 -3.76 25.54 5.50
C LEU A 103 -2.86 24.32 5.79
N TRP A 104 -1.55 24.53 5.90
CA TRP A 104 -0.57 23.44 6.12
C TRP A 104 -0.19 23.22 7.59
N SER A 105 -0.68 24.05 8.50
CA SER A 105 -0.34 23.98 9.95
C SER A 105 -0.83 22.72 10.66
N PHE A 106 -1.65 21.89 10.00
CA PHE A 106 -2.06 20.59 10.55
C PHE A 106 -0.89 19.62 10.70
N LEU A 107 0.21 19.79 9.94
CA LEU A 107 1.41 18.96 10.05
C LEU A 107 2.22 19.26 11.32
N ASP A 108 2.06 20.44 11.91
CA ASP A 108 2.76 20.85 13.14
C ASP A 108 2.11 20.29 14.42
N ARG A 109 1.08 19.46 14.26
CA ARG A 109 0.29 18.88 15.36
C ARG A 109 0.79 17.47 15.67
N ASP A 110 0.56 17.02 16.90
CA ASP A 110 0.71 15.61 17.23
C ASP A 110 -0.41 14.78 16.57
N PRO A 111 -0.14 13.52 16.17
CA PRO A 111 -1.18 12.62 15.65
C PRO A 111 -2.36 12.43 16.62
N PRO A 112 -3.57 12.12 16.11
CA PRO A 112 -3.90 11.89 14.71
C PRO A 112 -4.26 13.18 13.95
N ILE A 113 -3.88 13.25 12.67
CA ILE A 113 -4.24 14.38 11.80
C ILE A 113 -5.72 14.32 11.39
N ASN A 114 -6.35 15.49 11.31
CA ASN A 114 -7.68 15.62 10.73
C ASN A 114 -7.65 15.41 9.20
N GLN A 115 -8.26 14.32 8.72
CA GLN A 115 -8.36 13.98 7.29
C GLN A 115 -8.98 15.10 6.42
N TYR A 116 -9.84 15.96 7.00
CA TYR A 116 -10.44 17.08 6.29
C TYR A 116 -9.40 18.17 5.95
N ALA A 117 -8.41 18.37 6.83
CA ALA A 117 -7.29 19.27 6.57
C ALA A 117 -6.44 18.76 5.39
N VAL A 118 -6.09 17.47 5.43
CA VAL A 118 -5.33 16.81 4.37
C VAL A 118 -6.06 16.88 3.03
N ARG A 119 -7.38 16.62 3.01
CA ARG A 119 -8.20 16.71 1.80
C ARG A 119 -8.24 18.13 1.25
N ALA A 120 -8.48 19.14 2.09
CA ALA A 120 -8.52 20.53 1.64
C ALA A 120 -7.17 20.98 1.07
N ALA A 121 -6.07 20.70 1.77
CA ALA A 121 -4.71 21.00 1.30
C ALA A 121 -4.41 20.28 -0.03
N SER A 122 -4.78 19.00 -0.12
CA SER A 122 -4.61 18.19 -1.32
C SER A 122 -5.36 18.74 -2.54
N VAL A 123 -6.62 19.14 -2.39
CA VAL A 123 -7.44 19.68 -3.48
C VAL A 123 -6.94 21.05 -3.92
N LEU A 124 -6.64 21.93 -2.97
CA LEU A 124 -6.11 23.27 -3.28
C LEU A 124 -4.74 23.18 -3.93
N MET A 125 -3.88 22.25 -3.52
CA MET A 125 -2.58 22.02 -4.13
C MET A 125 -2.71 21.65 -5.61
N GLN A 126 -3.60 20.72 -5.94
CA GLN A 126 -3.83 20.28 -7.32
C GLN A 126 -4.34 21.39 -8.25
N ARG A 127 -4.90 22.49 -7.70
CA ARG A 127 -5.36 23.64 -8.49
C ARG A 127 -4.25 24.61 -8.87
N LYS A 128 -3.22 24.73 -8.03
CA LYS A 128 -2.06 25.60 -8.22
C LYS A 128 -0.79 24.86 -7.81
N ILE A 129 -0.43 23.84 -8.59
CA ILE A 129 0.63 22.88 -8.28
C ILE A 129 1.98 23.59 -8.10
N SER A 130 2.39 24.38 -9.09
CA SER A 130 3.64 25.14 -9.06
C SER A 130 3.72 26.11 -7.88
N GLU A 131 2.69 26.91 -7.62
CA GLU A 131 2.66 27.86 -6.51
C GLU A 131 2.68 27.15 -5.15
N SER A 132 1.99 26.02 -5.03
CA SER A 132 1.99 25.20 -3.82
C SER A 132 3.39 24.72 -3.49
N PHE A 133 4.06 24.08 -4.45
CA PHE A 133 5.37 23.50 -4.19
C PHE A 133 6.43 24.57 -3.97
N ASN A 134 6.37 25.69 -4.70
CA ASN A 134 7.21 26.86 -4.42
C ASN A 134 7.02 27.35 -2.98
N PHE A 135 5.78 27.44 -2.50
CA PHE A 135 5.50 27.84 -1.11
C PHE A 135 6.01 26.79 -0.11
N LEU A 136 5.74 25.50 -0.33
CA LEU A 136 6.14 24.42 0.58
C LEU A 136 7.66 24.33 0.74
N GLN A 137 8.42 24.56 -0.34
CA GLN A 137 9.88 24.62 -0.31
C GLN A 137 10.43 25.79 0.55
N THR A 138 9.63 26.83 0.81
CA THR A 138 10.01 27.91 1.74
C THR A 138 9.81 27.56 3.21
N LYS A 139 9.11 26.46 3.52
CA LYS A 139 8.79 26.04 4.89
C LYS A 139 9.88 25.11 5.42
N GLU A 140 10.69 25.64 6.32
CA GLU A 140 11.67 24.86 7.07
C GLU A 140 10.97 23.76 7.88
N GLY A 141 11.53 22.55 7.87
CA GLY A 141 10.96 21.40 8.58
C GLY A 141 9.72 20.77 7.94
N PHE A 142 9.23 21.29 6.80
CA PHE A 142 8.01 20.74 6.19
C PHE A 142 8.10 19.23 5.90
N VAL A 143 9.19 18.79 5.28
CA VAL A 143 9.36 17.36 4.95
C VAL A 143 9.51 16.52 6.21
N GLU A 144 10.22 17.01 7.23
CA GLU A 144 10.34 16.31 8.52
C GLU A 144 8.98 16.12 9.19
N ASN A 145 8.17 17.17 9.29
CA ASN A 145 6.82 17.10 9.85
C ASN A 145 5.90 16.23 8.98
N PHE A 146 5.98 16.34 7.65
CA PHE A 146 5.22 15.47 6.74
C PHE A 146 5.56 13.99 6.95
N LEU A 147 6.85 13.68 7.06
CA LEU A 147 7.34 12.31 7.26
C LEU A 147 7.02 11.77 8.66
N SER A 148 6.92 12.60 9.70
CA SER A 148 6.50 12.14 11.03
C SER A 148 5.07 11.63 11.07
N HIS A 149 4.24 12.00 10.08
CA HIS A 149 2.86 11.57 9.95
C HIS A 149 2.62 10.53 8.85
N ILE A 150 3.69 9.99 8.26
CA ILE A 150 3.57 9.13 7.06
C ILE A 150 2.84 7.80 7.33
N GLY A 151 2.70 7.41 8.60
CA GLY A 151 1.89 6.26 9.01
C GLY A 151 0.38 6.46 8.81
N ASP A 152 -0.11 7.71 8.78
CA ASP A 152 -1.52 8.02 8.57
C ASP A 152 -1.93 7.82 7.09
N ALA A 153 -3.06 7.14 6.88
CA ALA A 153 -3.56 6.82 5.54
C ALA A 153 -3.77 8.08 4.66
N ALA A 154 -4.29 9.15 5.25
CA ALA A 154 -4.51 10.41 4.55
C ALA A 154 -3.20 11.06 4.08
N ILE A 155 -2.13 10.98 4.88
CA ILE A 155 -0.82 11.53 4.55
C ILE A 155 -0.12 10.68 3.49
N THR A 156 -0.25 9.36 3.58
CA THR A 156 0.23 8.45 2.54
C THR A 156 -0.48 8.71 1.20
N GLU A 157 -1.79 8.94 1.20
CA GLU A 157 -2.52 9.33 -0.01
C GLU A 157 -2.04 10.69 -0.55
N LEU A 158 -1.74 11.65 0.34
CA LEU A 158 -1.17 12.93 -0.04
C LEU A 158 0.23 12.80 -0.64
N LEU A 159 1.07 11.87 -0.15
CA LEU A 159 2.37 11.54 -0.75
C LEU A 159 2.18 11.09 -2.20
N MET A 160 1.25 10.17 -2.45
CA MET A 160 0.98 9.71 -3.82
C MET A 160 0.53 10.86 -4.73
N LYS A 161 -0.24 11.81 -4.21
CA LYS A 161 -0.62 13.01 -4.96
C LYS A 161 0.56 13.96 -5.21
N PHE A 162 1.51 14.09 -4.28
CA PHE A 162 2.74 14.85 -4.51
C PHE A 162 3.52 14.24 -5.68
N ILE A 163 3.66 12.91 -5.68
CA ILE A 163 4.33 12.17 -6.76
C ILE A 163 3.61 12.42 -8.10
N SER A 164 2.28 12.22 -8.16
CA SER A 164 1.50 12.45 -9.38
C SER A 164 1.55 13.90 -9.89
N CYS A 165 1.57 14.89 -8.98
CA CYS A 165 1.71 16.29 -9.37
C CYS A 165 3.11 16.62 -9.92
N ASP A 166 4.16 16.02 -9.35
CA ASP A 166 5.53 16.17 -9.88
C ASP A 166 5.65 15.60 -11.30
N GLU A 167 5.03 14.45 -11.55
CA GLU A 167 5.01 13.82 -12.86
C GLU A 167 4.32 14.70 -13.92
N ALA A 168 3.31 15.48 -13.52
CA ALA A 168 2.56 16.36 -14.40
C ALA A 168 3.29 17.66 -14.74
N GLU A 169 3.93 18.31 -13.75
CA GLU A 169 4.52 19.66 -13.92
C GLU A 169 6.06 19.72 -13.82
N GLY A 170 6.72 18.65 -13.38
CA GLY A 170 8.17 18.61 -13.19
C GLY A 170 8.66 19.58 -12.11
N THR A 171 7.96 19.63 -10.98
CA THR A 171 8.22 20.59 -9.90
C THR A 171 9.49 20.28 -9.10
N GLY A 172 10.01 19.05 -9.23
CA GLY A 172 11.17 18.54 -8.50
C GLY A 172 10.85 18.10 -7.08
N ILE A 173 9.56 17.99 -6.72
CA ILE A 173 9.16 17.65 -5.35
C ILE A 173 9.55 16.21 -4.98
N VAL A 174 9.51 15.26 -5.91
CA VAL A 174 9.94 13.88 -5.64
C VAL A 174 11.43 13.84 -5.33
N LYS A 175 12.24 14.59 -6.08
CA LYS A 175 13.67 14.72 -5.80
C LYS A 175 13.92 15.35 -4.43
N TRP A 176 13.16 16.38 -4.06
CA TRP A 176 13.25 17.01 -2.75
C TRP A 176 12.93 16.05 -1.60
N LEU A 177 11.87 15.22 -1.75
CA LEU A 177 11.52 14.19 -0.79
C LEU A 177 12.59 13.10 -0.69
N ALA A 178 13.19 12.69 -1.82
CA ALA A 178 14.30 11.74 -1.85
C ALA A 178 15.53 12.26 -1.08
N GLU A 179 15.90 13.54 -1.29
CA GLU A 179 17.01 14.18 -0.57
C GLU A 179 16.79 14.24 0.96
N GLN A 180 15.53 14.19 1.40
CA GLN A 180 15.12 14.14 2.81
C GLN A 180 14.87 12.72 3.32
N LYS A 181 15.37 11.68 2.62
CA LYS A 181 15.32 10.28 3.03
C LYS A 181 13.88 9.73 3.19
N LEU A 182 13.00 10.09 2.26
CA LEU A 182 11.65 9.54 2.17
C LEU A 182 11.66 8.00 2.26
N ILE A 183 12.46 7.33 1.43
CA ILE A 183 12.45 5.86 1.33
C ILE A 183 12.95 5.21 2.62
N VAL A 184 14.02 5.75 3.22
CA VAL A 184 14.50 5.27 4.52
C VAL A 184 13.42 5.39 5.59
N THR A 185 12.67 6.49 5.59
CA THR A 185 11.56 6.70 6.55
C THR A 185 10.45 5.68 6.34
N LEU A 186 10.02 5.47 5.09
CA LEU A 186 9.01 4.47 4.76
C LEU A 186 9.46 3.05 5.14
N VAL A 187 10.73 2.70 4.91
CA VAL A 187 11.29 1.40 5.31
C VAL A 187 11.33 1.22 6.84
N ASN A 188 11.56 2.30 7.60
CA ASN A 188 11.57 2.27 9.07
C ASN A 188 10.18 2.03 9.68
N ILE A 189 9.10 2.25 8.92
CA ILE A 189 7.74 1.92 9.38
C ILE A 189 7.54 0.41 9.52
N PHE A 190 8.34 -0.45 8.88
CA PHE A 190 8.23 -1.90 9.08
C PHE A 190 8.80 -2.42 10.40
N ALA A 191 9.40 -1.54 11.19
CA ALA A 191 10.01 -1.87 12.46
C ALA A 191 8.96 -2.33 13.51
N PRO A 192 9.36 -3.10 14.54
CA PRO A 192 8.43 -3.76 15.46
C PRO A 192 7.47 -2.83 16.23
N GLN A 193 7.79 -1.54 16.36
CA GLN A 193 7.00 -0.55 17.08
C GLN A 193 5.76 -0.06 16.31
N SER A 194 5.70 -0.28 15.00
CA SER A 194 4.65 0.23 14.15
C SER A 194 3.43 -0.70 14.11
N THR A 195 2.29 -0.09 13.82
CA THR A 195 0.97 -0.74 13.82
C THR A 195 0.71 -1.47 12.50
N PRO A 196 -0.23 -2.44 12.47
CA PRO A 196 -0.64 -3.09 11.24
C PRO A 196 -1.14 -2.14 10.15
N ASP A 197 -1.87 -1.08 10.53
CA ASP A 197 -2.43 -0.10 9.60
C ASP A 197 -1.31 0.75 8.96
N GLU A 198 -0.29 1.13 9.74
CA GLU A 198 0.88 1.83 9.21
C GLU A 198 1.67 0.97 8.21
N HIS A 199 1.86 -0.33 8.51
CA HIS A 199 2.49 -1.27 7.57
C HIS A 199 1.72 -1.38 6.26
N GLU A 200 0.38 -1.39 6.33
CA GLU A 200 -0.49 -1.47 5.17
C GLU A 200 -0.42 -0.20 4.31
N ASN A 201 -0.60 0.97 4.93
CA ASN A 201 -0.54 2.25 4.24
C ASN A 201 0.80 2.42 3.51
N VAL A 202 1.91 2.25 4.24
CA VAL A 202 3.25 2.45 3.71
C VAL A 202 3.66 1.34 2.75
N GLY A 203 3.27 0.09 3.02
CA GLY A 203 3.50 -1.03 2.11
C GLY A 203 2.84 -0.83 0.76
N GLN A 204 1.59 -0.36 0.74
CA GLN A 204 0.89 -0.06 -0.50
C GLN A 204 1.54 1.11 -1.26
N ALA A 205 1.89 2.20 -0.56
CA ALA A 205 2.57 3.32 -1.21
C ALA A 205 3.93 2.94 -1.83
N LEU A 206 4.74 2.13 -1.13
CA LEU A 206 6.00 1.63 -1.70
C LEU A 206 5.76 0.74 -2.93
N VAL A 207 4.74 -0.14 -2.89
CA VAL A 207 4.36 -0.94 -4.06
C VAL A 207 3.93 -0.04 -5.21
N ASP A 208 3.12 0.99 -4.98
CA ASP A 208 2.68 1.92 -6.02
C ASP A 208 3.85 2.71 -6.61
N ILE A 209 4.83 3.12 -5.79
CA ILE A 209 6.10 3.72 -6.24
C ILE A 209 6.88 2.73 -7.12
N ILE A 210 6.99 1.46 -6.70
CA ILE A 210 7.67 0.41 -7.47
C ILE A 210 6.94 0.12 -8.79
N LEU A 211 5.61 0.21 -8.85
CA LEU A 211 4.87 -0.07 -10.08
C LEU A 211 4.78 1.15 -11.01
N SER A 212 5.11 2.34 -10.52
CA SER A 212 5.15 3.56 -11.34
C SER A 212 6.38 3.58 -12.26
N ASP A 213 6.14 3.84 -13.55
CA ASP A 213 7.16 3.95 -14.60
C ASP A 213 7.68 5.38 -14.81
N THR A 214 7.45 6.28 -13.86
CA THR A 214 7.87 7.67 -13.99
C THR A 214 9.31 7.90 -13.54
N GLN A 215 9.93 8.93 -14.12
CA GLN A 215 11.32 9.27 -13.82
C GLN A 215 11.53 9.67 -12.36
N GLY A 216 10.53 10.32 -11.74
CA GLY A 216 10.58 10.66 -10.31
C GLY A 216 10.61 9.41 -9.43
N CYS A 217 9.72 8.45 -9.67
CA CYS A 217 9.69 7.18 -8.94
C CYS A 217 10.95 6.34 -9.15
N GLN A 218 11.60 6.40 -10.31
CA GLN A 218 12.84 5.68 -10.56
C GLN A 218 13.95 6.06 -9.56
N ILE A 219 14.06 7.34 -9.18
CA ILE A 219 15.04 7.79 -8.16
C ILE A 219 14.75 7.15 -6.80
N LEU A 220 13.47 7.08 -6.43
CA LEU A 220 13.03 6.44 -5.18
C LEU A 220 13.28 4.94 -5.19
N VAL A 221 13.05 4.27 -6.32
CA VAL A 221 13.33 2.84 -6.50
C VAL A 221 14.83 2.57 -6.44
N GLU A 222 15.67 3.42 -7.04
CA GLU A 222 17.14 3.33 -6.96
C GLU A 222 17.65 3.41 -5.51
N GLU A 223 17.06 4.29 -4.69
CA GLU A 223 17.35 4.37 -3.26
C GLU A 223 16.87 3.09 -2.52
N LEU A 224 15.67 2.61 -2.83
CA LEU A 224 15.09 1.40 -2.22
C LEU A 224 15.91 0.14 -2.51
N VAL A 225 16.45 -0.01 -3.71
CA VAL A 225 17.32 -1.14 -4.09
C VAL A 225 18.78 -0.94 -3.70
N SER A 226 19.13 0.16 -3.04
CA SER A 226 20.46 0.27 -2.44
C SER A 226 20.65 -0.80 -1.37
N LYS A 227 21.86 -1.35 -1.29
CA LYS A 227 22.20 -2.47 -0.41
C LYS A 227 21.77 -2.25 1.04
N ASP A 228 21.99 -1.05 1.57
CA ASP A 228 21.74 -0.72 2.96
C ASP A 228 20.23 -0.58 3.26
N VAL A 229 19.48 0.11 2.38
CA VAL A 229 18.03 0.31 2.55
C VAL A 229 17.28 -1.01 2.39
N PHE A 230 17.62 -1.79 1.36
CA PHE A 230 17.00 -3.08 1.12
C PHE A 230 17.29 -4.09 2.24
N ARG A 231 18.52 -4.09 2.77
CA ARG A 231 18.86 -4.88 3.97
C ARG A 231 18.02 -4.45 5.17
N THR A 232 17.92 -3.15 5.44
CA THR A 232 17.13 -2.62 6.56
C THR A 232 15.67 -3.08 6.49
N LEU A 233 15.06 -3.08 5.29
CA LEU A 233 13.70 -3.59 5.08
C LEU A 233 13.59 -5.08 5.47
N LEU A 234 14.51 -5.92 4.99
CA LEU A 234 14.52 -7.35 5.32
C LEU A 234 14.83 -7.63 6.80
N GLU A 235 15.65 -6.80 7.45
CA GLU A 235 15.89 -6.87 8.89
C GLU A 235 14.61 -6.59 9.68
N HIS A 236 13.87 -5.54 9.34
CA HIS A 236 12.57 -5.24 9.95
C HIS A 236 11.56 -6.36 9.73
N VAL A 237 11.43 -6.85 8.50
CA VAL A 237 10.54 -7.96 8.12
C VAL A 237 10.83 -9.22 8.94
N THR A 238 12.10 -9.58 9.12
CA THR A 238 12.47 -10.83 9.79
C THR A 238 12.58 -10.72 11.31
N SER A 239 12.80 -9.51 11.84
CA SER A 239 13.02 -9.29 13.28
C SER A 239 11.79 -8.77 14.02
N SER A 240 10.79 -8.22 13.33
CA SER A 240 9.63 -7.59 13.98
C SER A 240 8.74 -8.56 14.75
N GLY A 241 8.70 -9.83 14.36
CA GLY A 241 7.71 -10.80 14.83
C GLY A 241 6.26 -10.43 14.45
N SER A 242 6.06 -9.33 13.72
CA SER A 242 4.76 -8.81 13.35
C SER A 242 4.30 -9.42 12.03
N LYS A 243 3.13 -10.08 12.04
CA LYS A 243 2.55 -10.71 10.85
C LYS A 243 2.24 -9.68 9.75
N SER A 244 1.89 -8.44 10.10
CA SER A 244 1.62 -7.36 9.14
C SER A 244 2.90 -6.81 8.53
N SER A 245 3.97 -6.63 9.32
CA SER A 245 5.29 -6.24 8.82
C SER A 245 5.84 -7.29 7.85
N ILE A 246 5.75 -8.57 8.19
CA ILE A 246 6.13 -9.67 7.28
C ILE A 246 5.32 -9.61 5.99
N ASN A 247 3.99 -9.46 6.08
CA ASN A 247 3.12 -9.46 4.91
C ASN A 247 3.41 -8.30 3.95
N TRP A 248 3.39 -7.08 4.46
CA TRP A 248 3.53 -5.88 3.64
C TRP A 248 4.99 -5.60 3.25
N GLY A 249 5.94 -5.84 4.16
CA GLY A 249 7.35 -5.67 3.85
C GLY A 249 7.84 -6.69 2.82
N LEU A 250 7.42 -7.96 2.90
CA LEU A 250 7.71 -8.91 1.82
C LEU A 250 6.96 -8.61 0.54
N GLN A 251 5.76 -8.01 0.58
CA GLN A 251 5.10 -7.55 -0.62
C GLN A 251 5.96 -6.52 -1.37
N VAL A 252 6.54 -5.55 -0.65
CA VAL A 252 7.50 -4.58 -1.21
C VAL A 252 8.72 -5.31 -1.79
N VAL A 253 9.34 -6.22 -1.04
CA VAL A 253 10.49 -7.02 -1.51
C VAL A 253 10.16 -7.79 -2.79
N ILE A 254 9.00 -8.45 -2.84
CA ILE A 254 8.57 -9.24 -3.99
C ILE A 254 8.44 -8.37 -5.24
N GLU A 255 7.80 -7.21 -5.13
CA GLU A 255 7.63 -6.31 -6.28
C GLU A 255 8.97 -5.71 -6.74
N VAL A 256 9.87 -5.38 -5.81
CA VAL A 256 11.25 -4.98 -6.16
C VAL A 256 11.96 -6.09 -6.92
N VAL A 257 11.94 -7.33 -6.43
CA VAL A 257 12.62 -8.47 -7.06
C VAL A 257 12.03 -8.77 -8.45
N LYS A 258 10.69 -8.72 -8.60
CA LYS A 258 10.03 -8.88 -9.91
C LYS A 258 10.46 -7.82 -10.91
N ARG A 259 10.55 -6.55 -10.47
CA ARG A 259 10.86 -5.41 -11.36
C ARG A 259 12.35 -5.32 -11.69
N GLU A 260 13.20 -5.36 -10.68
CA GLU A 260 14.63 -5.04 -10.78
C GLU A 260 15.52 -6.29 -10.89
N GLY A 261 15.05 -7.48 -10.47
CA GLY A 261 15.81 -8.72 -10.55
C GLY A 261 16.15 -9.13 -11.99
N GLY A 262 15.22 -8.99 -12.92
CA GLY A 262 15.44 -9.31 -14.33
C GLY A 262 16.15 -8.23 -15.15
N ARG A 263 16.34 -7.01 -14.62
CA ARG A 263 16.78 -5.83 -15.39
C ARG A 263 18.29 -5.79 -15.65
N VAL A 264 19.11 -6.62 -15.01
CA VAL A 264 20.56 -6.59 -15.23
C VAL A 264 20.93 -7.18 -16.60
N HIS A 265 20.97 -6.28 -17.57
CA HIS A 265 21.42 -6.51 -18.92
C HIS A 265 22.96 -6.59 -18.95
N GLY A 266 23.51 -7.80 -19.11
CA GLY A 266 24.74 -7.97 -19.89
C GLY A 266 25.91 -8.70 -19.25
N ASP A 267 26.00 -8.86 -17.92
CA ASP A 267 27.22 -9.42 -17.28
C ASP A 267 26.99 -10.68 -16.42
N ASN A 268 25.79 -11.28 -16.44
CA ASN A 268 25.45 -12.41 -15.55
C ASN A 268 25.75 -12.15 -14.04
N SER A 269 25.96 -10.90 -13.64
CA SER A 269 26.27 -10.52 -12.27
C SER A 269 25.00 -10.41 -11.46
N VAL A 270 25.06 -10.91 -10.22
CA VAL A 270 23.95 -10.83 -9.27
C VAL A 270 23.93 -9.41 -8.69
N PRO A 271 22.79 -8.68 -8.73
CA PRO A 271 22.69 -7.39 -8.07
C PRO A 271 22.97 -7.49 -6.57
N GLU A 272 23.66 -6.50 -5.98
CA GLU A 272 23.96 -6.51 -4.55
C GLU A 272 22.71 -6.66 -3.67
N PHE A 273 21.58 -6.03 -4.05
CA PHE A 273 20.33 -6.15 -3.30
C PHE A 273 19.72 -7.56 -3.38
N ILE A 274 19.96 -8.29 -4.47
CA ILE A 274 19.58 -9.69 -4.58
C ILE A 274 20.47 -10.53 -3.69
N GLU A 275 21.79 -10.29 -3.64
CA GLU A 275 22.69 -11.01 -2.73
C GLU A 275 22.25 -10.88 -1.26
N VAL A 276 21.74 -9.70 -0.87
CA VAL A 276 21.19 -9.45 0.48
C VAL A 276 20.08 -10.45 0.83
N CYS A 277 19.22 -10.86 -0.12
CA CYS A 277 18.17 -11.86 0.13
C CYS A 277 18.73 -13.16 0.73
N GLY A 278 19.96 -13.55 0.37
CA GLY A 278 20.64 -14.75 0.85
C GLY A 278 20.76 -14.81 2.38
N ASP A 279 21.05 -13.68 3.01
CA ASP A 279 21.24 -13.59 4.46
C ASP A 279 19.92 -13.83 5.24
N PHE A 280 18.78 -13.57 4.60
CA PHE A 280 17.46 -13.63 5.21
C PHE A 280 16.67 -14.90 4.87
N LEU A 281 17.20 -15.78 4.00
CA LEU A 281 16.51 -17.03 3.64
C LEU A 281 16.24 -17.93 4.85
N LYS A 282 17.21 -18.07 5.76
CA LYS A 282 17.06 -18.92 6.95
C LYS A 282 15.99 -18.38 7.92
N PRO A 283 16.02 -17.10 8.35
CA PRO A 283 14.93 -16.52 9.13
C PRO A 283 13.55 -16.71 8.47
N LEU A 284 13.44 -16.50 7.16
CA LEU A 284 12.19 -16.67 6.43
C LEU A 284 11.74 -18.14 6.37
N ALA A 285 12.67 -19.08 6.18
CA ALA A 285 12.38 -20.53 6.19
C ALA A 285 11.80 -20.99 7.55
N ASN A 286 12.27 -20.40 8.65
CA ASN A 286 11.72 -20.69 9.98
C ASN A 286 10.24 -20.27 10.12
N ILE A 287 9.79 -19.23 9.41
CA ILE A 287 8.39 -18.76 9.45
C ILE A 287 7.44 -19.80 8.82
N ILE A 288 7.88 -20.53 7.80
CA ILE A 288 7.07 -21.57 7.14
C ILE A 288 7.19 -22.96 7.80
N SER A 289 8.13 -23.14 8.74
CA SER A 289 8.32 -24.42 9.42
C SER A 289 7.08 -24.86 10.21
N PRO A 290 6.85 -26.18 10.38
CA PRO A 290 5.70 -26.72 11.13
C PRO A 290 5.59 -26.21 12.57
N GLU A 291 6.73 -25.88 13.19
CA GLU A 291 6.81 -25.35 14.56
C GLU A 291 6.22 -23.93 14.69
N SER A 292 6.13 -23.20 13.58
CA SER A 292 5.59 -21.83 13.50
C SER A 292 4.09 -21.80 13.16
N ALA A 293 3.41 -22.95 13.27
CA ALA A 293 1.99 -23.05 12.98
C ALA A 293 1.14 -22.29 14.01
N GLY A 294 0.15 -21.53 13.54
CA GLY A 294 -0.73 -20.74 14.41
C GLY A 294 -1.72 -21.59 15.21
N ASP A 295 -2.55 -20.92 16.01
CA ASP A 295 -3.59 -21.58 16.79
C ASP A 295 -4.66 -22.25 15.92
N ARG A 296 -5.24 -23.33 16.44
CA ARG A 296 -6.36 -24.02 15.80
C ARG A 296 -7.61 -23.13 15.83
N ILE A 297 -8.27 -23.02 14.69
CA ILE A 297 -9.57 -22.37 14.57
C ILE A 297 -10.66 -23.39 14.25
N ASN A 298 -11.83 -23.21 14.84
CA ASN A 298 -13.01 -24.01 14.53
C ASN A 298 -13.67 -23.48 13.27
N THR A 299 -13.86 -24.37 12.30
CA THR A 299 -14.55 -24.08 11.04
C THR A 299 -15.74 -25.03 10.87
N SER A 300 -16.61 -24.74 9.91
CA SER A 300 -17.77 -25.60 9.56
C SER A 300 -17.37 -27.02 9.14
N ILE A 301 -16.09 -27.27 8.87
CA ILE A 301 -15.52 -28.56 8.48
C ILE A 301 -14.57 -29.17 9.53
N GLY A 302 -14.50 -28.57 10.73
CA GLY A 302 -13.66 -29.04 11.84
C GLY A 302 -12.57 -28.04 12.26
N GLU A 303 -11.68 -28.49 13.15
CA GLU A 303 -10.51 -27.71 13.58
C GLU A 303 -9.45 -27.66 12.48
N VAL A 304 -9.01 -26.46 12.10
CA VAL A 304 -7.97 -26.25 11.09
C VAL A 304 -6.91 -25.31 11.66
N ILE A 305 -5.64 -25.55 11.33
CA ILE A 305 -4.58 -24.58 11.58
C ILE A 305 -4.46 -23.68 10.35
N PRO A 306 -4.79 -22.39 10.43
CA PRO A 306 -4.71 -21.52 9.27
C PRO A 306 -3.26 -21.31 8.88
N VAL A 307 -2.97 -21.35 7.58
CA VAL A 307 -1.63 -21.03 7.06
C VAL A 307 -1.25 -19.59 7.41
N GLY A 308 -2.17 -18.65 7.25
CA GLY A 308 -1.94 -17.23 7.49
C GLY A 308 -1.24 -16.52 6.33
N ILE A 309 -1.62 -15.27 6.09
CA ILE A 309 -1.15 -14.49 4.93
C ILE A 309 0.38 -14.31 4.92
N HIS A 310 1.00 -14.03 6.07
CA HIS A 310 2.45 -13.90 6.23
C HIS A 310 3.23 -15.14 5.76
N ARG A 311 2.75 -16.37 6.04
CA ARG A 311 3.40 -17.60 5.57
C ARG A 311 3.22 -17.79 4.06
N LEU A 312 2.03 -17.47 3.52
CA LEU A 312 1.83 -17.46 2.06
C LEU A 312 2.78 -16.48 1.38
N LYS A 313 2.99 -15.30 1.98
CA LYS A 313 3.88 -14.28 1.45
C LYS A 313 5.34 -14.72 1.44
N VAL A 314 5.78 -15.47 2.44
CA VAL A 314 7.12 -16.10 2.44
C VAL A 314 7.26 -17.12 1.30
N VAL A 315 6.25 -17.97 1.07
CA VAL A 315 6.27 -18.94 -0.05
C VAL A 315 6.29 -18.21 -1.39
N GLU A 316 5.49 -17.14 -1.53
CA GLU A 316 5.50 -16.29 -2.73
C GLU A 316 6.88 -15.66 -2.97
N PHE A 317 7.52 -15.13 -1.93
CA PHE A 317 8.88 -14.59 -2.02
C PHE A 317 9.87 -15.64 -2.53
N PHE A 318 9.88 -16.86 -1.99
CA PHE A 318 10.76 -17.92 -2.48
C PHE A 318 10.47 -18.30 -3.94
N SER A 319 9.20 -18.38 -4.32
CA SER A 319 8.79 -18.64 -5.70
C SER A 319 9.32 -17.56 -6.67
N VAL A 320 9.17 -16.29 -6.30
CA VAL A 320 9.63 -15.13 -7.08
C VAL A 320 11.15 -15.07 -7.14
N LEU A 321 11.86 -15.38 -6.05
CA LEU A 321 13.31 -15.41 -6.02
C LEU A 321 13.87 -16.49 -6.95
N LEU A 322 13.26 -17.69 -6.93
CA LEU A 322 13.64 -18.81 -7.80
C LEU A 322 13.39 -18.51 -9.28
N SER A 323 12.31 -17.79 -9.59
CA SER A 323 11.97 -17.41 -10.97
C SER A 323 12.94 -16.40 -11.58
N GLN A 324 13.75 -15.70 -10.77
CA GLN A 324 14.85 -14.87 -11.25
C GLN A 324 16.05 -15.67 -11.76
N ASN A 325 16.09 -16.99 -11.55
CA ASN A 325 17.12 -17.91 -12.06
C ASN A 325 18.54 -17.65 -11.56
N TYR A 326 18.71 -17.10 -10.36
CA TYR A 326 20.01 -17.00 -9.72
C TYR A 326 20.41 -18.33 -9.06
N GLU A 327 21.36 -19.06 -9.68
CA GLU A 327 21.80 -20.41 -9.23
C GLU A 327 22.29 -20.44 -7.77
N MET A 328 22.80 -19.32 -7.24
CA MET A 328 23.31 -19.23 -5.87
C MET A 328 22.26 -19.56 -4.81
N PHE A 329 20.97 -19.38 -5.09
CA PHE A 329 19.90 -19.67 -4.13
C PHE A 329 19.43 -21.12 -4.16
N ASP A 330 19.68 -21.87 -5.22
CA ASP A 330 19.11 -23.21 -5.38
C ASP A 330 19.58 -24.16 -4.29
N GLN A 331 20.90 -24.23 -4.07
CA GLN A 331 21.50 -25.06 -3.03
C GLN A 331 21.11 -24.57 -1.64
N LEU A 332 21.08 -23.25 -1.42
CA LEU A 332 20.68 -22.67 -0.14
C LEU A 332 19.24 -23.05 0.24
N LEU A 333 18.30 -22.97 -0.69
CA LEU A 333 16.89 -23.30 -0.44
C LEU A 333 16.68 -24.81 -0.23
N LEU A 334 17.44 -25.66 -0.91
CA LEU A 334 17.46 -27.11 -0.66
C LEU A 334 18.04 -27.44 0.72
N ASP A 335 19.20 -26.87 1.07
CA ASP A 335 19.87 -27.09 2.35
C ASP A 335 19.04 -26.60 3.54
N LEU A 336 18.28 -25.52 3.35
CA LEU A 336 17.35 -24.98 4.35
C LEU A 336 16.04 -25.77 4.46
N GLY A 337 15.81 -26.77 3.60
CA GLY A 337 14.59 -27.58 3.62
C GLY A 337 13.33 -26.80 3.26
N VAL A 338 13.45 -25.71 2.50
CA VAL A 338 12.32 -24.84 2.13
C VAL A 338 11.26 -25.62 1.35
N PHE A 339 11.68 -26.42 0.37
CA PHE A 339 10.76 -27.26 -0.41
C PHE A 339 10.05 -28.29 0.46
N SER A 340 10.76 -28.95 1.37
CA SER A 340 10.16 -29.92 2.29
C SER A 340 9.11 -29.27 3.18
N ALA A 341 9.38 -28.08 3.72
CA ALA A 341 8.40 -27.31 4.49
C ALA A 341 7.17 -26.90 3.65
N CYS A 342 7.40 -26.41 2.43
CA CYS A 342 6.33 -26.05 1.50
C CYS A 342 5.44 -27.25 1.13
N PHE A 343 6.02 -28.42 0.83
CA PHE A 343 5.24 -29.63 0.53
C PHE A 343 4.49 -30.16 1.74
N ALA A 344 5.11 -30.15 2.93
CA ALA A 344 4.41 -30.52 4.16
C ALA A 344 3.17 -29.63 4.38
N MET A 345 3.29 -28.31 4.17
CA MET A 345 2.14 -27.41 4.21
C MET A 345 1.13 -27.71 3.10
N PHE A 346 1.59 -27.98 1.87
CA PHE A 346 0.76 -28.28 0.70
C PHE A 346 -0.19 -29.46 0.99
N PHE A 347 0.35 -30.59 1.43
CA PHE A 347 -0.43 -31.81 1.68
C PHE A 347 -1.28 -31.72 2.95
N THR A 348 -0.80 -31.00 3.99
CA THR A 348 -1.59 -30.80 5.22
C THR A 348 -2.82 -29.90 4.99
N ASN A 349 -2.72 -28.90 4.11
CA ASN A 349 -3.76 -27.88 3.92
C ASN A 349 -4.59 -28.13 2.65
N PHE A 350 -5.38 -29.20 2.61
CA PHE A 350 -6.07 -29.69 1.41
C PHE A 350 -7.08 -28.75 0.73
N TRP A 351 -7.45 -27.62 1.35
CA TRP A 351 -8.36 -26.61 0.79
C TRP A 351 -7.69 -25.24 0.51
N ASN A 352 -6.38 -25.11 0.69
CA ASN A 352 -5.71 -23.83 0.48
C ASN A 352 -5.18 -23.67 -0.95
N ASN A 353 -6.06 -23.29 -1.87
CA ASN A 353 -5.73 -23.14 -3.29
C ASN A 353 -4.60 -22.12 -3.55
N PHE A 354 -4.51 -21.06 -2.73
CA PHE A 354 -3.43 -20.07 -2.86
C PHE A 354 -2.06 -20.67 -2.55
N LEU A 355 -1.96 -21.43 -1.45
CA LEU A 355 -0.74 -22.17 -1.11
C LEU A 355 -0.38 -23.16 -2.23
N HIS A 356 -1.37 -23.93 -2.71
CA HIS A 356 -1.12 -24.94 -3.73
C HIS A 356 -0.62 -24.33 -5.04
N ALA A 357 -1.19 -23.20 -5.47
CA ALA A 357 -0.70 -22.45 -6.62
C ALA A 357 0.75 -22.01 -6.43
N LEU A 358 1.06 -21.32 -5.31
CA LEU A 358 2.41 -20.82 -5.04
C LEU A 358 3.47 -21.93 -4.99
N VAL A 359 3.18 -23.04 -4.31
CA VAL A 359 4.11 -24.18 -4.22
C VAL A 359 4.27 -24.87 -5.56
N THR A 360 3.21 -24.97 -6.36
CA THR A 360 3.27 -25.54 -7.72
C THR A 360 4.12 -24.68 -8.63
N ASP A 361 3.95 -23.35 -8.59
CA ASP A 361 4.74 -22.40 -9.37
C ASP A 361 6.22 -22.46 -8.97
N MET A 362 6.50 -22.48 -7.66
CA MET A 362 7.84 -22.62 -7.10
C MET A 362 8.52 -23.92 -7.59
N PHE A 363 7.82 -25.05 -7.51
CA PHE A 363 8.31 -26.35 -7.98
C PHE A 363 8.55 -26.35 -9.49
N CYS A 364 7.57 -25.91 -10.28
CA CYS A 364 7.68 -25.87 -11.74
C CYS A 364 8.83 -24.97 -12.20
N ALA A 365 8.99 -23.79 -11.59
CA ALA A 365 10.08 -22.87 -11.91
C ALA A 365 11.44 -23.49 -11.63
N PHE A 366 11.56 -24.29 -10.56
CA PHE A 366 12.80 -25.00 -10.23
C PHE A 366 13.12 -26.09 -11.26
N ILE A 367 12.19 -27.02 -11.51
CA ILE A 367 12.48 -28.19 -12.35
C ILE A 367 12.66 -27.86 -13.84
N VAL A 368 12.04 -26.78 -14.32
CA VAL A 368 12.13 -26.36 -15.73
C VAL A 368 13.45 -25.67 -16.05
N ASN A 369 14.00 -24.92 -15.08
CA ASN A 369 15.13 -24.02 -15.32
C ASN A 369 16.45 -24.50 -14.69
N ARG A 370 16.49 -25.68 -14.07
CA ARG A 370 17.66 -26.20 -13.34
C ARG A 370 18.14 -27.54 -13.87
N LYS A 371 19.40 -27.85 -13.57
CA LYS A 371 20.05 -29.09 -13.99
C LYS A 371 19.37 -30.32 -13.38
N PRO A 372 19.34 -31.46 -14.11
CA PRO A 372 18.71 -32.69 -13.63
C PRO A 372 19.17 -33.14 -12.24
N ASP A 373 20.45 -32.99 -11.91
CA ASP A 373 21.01 -33.36 -10.61
C ASP A 373 20.34 -32.62 -9.43
N LEU A 374 20.00 -31.34 -9.62
CA LEU A 374 19.30 -30.53 -8.61
C LEU A 374 17.84 -30.97 -8.48
N THR A 375 17.19 -31.28 -9.61
CA THR A 375 15.83 -31.80 -9.63
C THR A 375 15.76 -33.16 -8.92
N LEU A 376 16.69 -34.07 -9.20
CA LEU A 376 16.77 -35.36 -8.52
C LEU A 376 17.00 -35.20 -7.01
N ARG A 377 17.91 -34.29 -6.62
CA ARG A 377 18.12 -33.95 -5.21
C ARG A 377 16.83 -33.46 -4.55
N LEU A 378 16.14 -32.50 -5.17
CA LEU A 378 14.87 -31.99 -4.70
C LEU A 378 13.85 -33.11 -4.46
N LEU A 379 13.66 -34.00 -5.45
CA LEU A 379 12.69 -35.09 -5.36
C LEU A 379 13.03 -36.08 -4.23
N ASN A 380 14.32 -36.38 -4.05
CA ASN A 380 14.80 -37.29 -3.01
C ASN A 380 14.69 -36.67 -1.61
N ASP A 381 15.18 -35.44 -1.42
CA ASP A 381 15.20 -34.74 -0.13
C ASP A 381 13.78 -34.46 0.39
N THR A 382 12.80 -34.35 -0.51
CA THR A 382 11.40 -34.10 -0.17
C THR A 382 10.54 -35.37 -0.14
N SER A 383 11.02 -36.50 -0.65
CA SER A 383 10.21 -37.71 -0.89
C SER A 383 8.90 -37.39 -1.64
N LEU A 384 8.93 -36.43 -2.57
CA LEU A 384 7.73 -35.88 -3.20
C LEU A 384 6.92 -36.94 -3.95
N LEU A 385 7.58 -37.88 -4.62
CA LEU A 385 6.90 -38.94 -5.38
C LEU A 385 6.06 -39.84 -4.47
N ASP A 386 6.61 -40.23 -3.32
CA ASP A 386 5.88 -41.03 -2.32
C ASP A 386 4.69 -40.25 -1.76
N GLN A 387 4.89 -38.96 -1.42
CA GLN A 387 3.81 -38.09 -0.95
C GLN A 387 2.69 -37.93 -1.99
N ILE A 388 3.02 -37.84 -3.27
CA ILE A 388 2.03 -37.78 -4.37
C ILE A 388 1.22 -39.09 -4.43
N CYS A 389 1.88 -40.25 -4.37
CA CYS A 389 1.20 -41.54 -4.37
C CYS A 389 0.25 -41.69 -3.17
N GLU A 390 0.73 -41.36 -1.96
CA GLU A 390 -0.09 -41.36 -0.75
C GLU A 390 -1.29 -40.41 -0.87
N ALA A 391 -1.07 -39.21 -1.40
CA ALA A 391 -2.13 -38.22 -1.59
C ALA A 391 -3.23 -38.70 -2.57
N VAL A 392 -2.86 -39.44 -3.62
CA VAL A 392 -3.80 -40.07 -4.56
C VAL A 392 -4.61 -41.16 -3.85
N ASP A 393 -3.95 -42.07 -3.13
CA ASP A 393 -4.62 -43.14 -2.38
C ASP A 393 -5.60 -42.59 -1.32
N GLU A 394 -5.20 -41.53 -0.62
CA GLU A 394 -6.05 -40.85 0.36
C GLU A 394 -7.23 -40.13 -0.30
N ASN A 395 -7.03 -39.56 -1.49
CA ASN A 395 -8.10 -38.94 -2.26
C ASN A 395 -9.14 -39.97 -2.72
N ASP A 396 -8.69 -41.12 -3.24
CA ASP A 396 -9.58 -42.20 -3.69
C ASP A 396 -10.39 -42.76 -2.52
N LYS A 397 -9.78 -42.93 -1.35
CA LYS A 397 -10.49 -43.29 -0.12
C LYS A 397 -11.53 -42.24 0.29
N SER A 398 -11.20 -40.96 0.17
CA SER A 398 -12.12 -39.86 0.49
C SER A 398 -13.34 -39.88 -0.45
N VAL A 399 -13.11 -39.93 -1.76
CA VAL A 399 -14.17 -39.95 -2.79
C VAL A 399 -15.04 -41.20 -2.69
N GLY A 400 -14.47 -42.34 -2.29
CA GLY A 400 -15.19 -43.60 -2.10
C GLY A 400 -16.14 -43.62 -0.89
N GLN A 401 -16.07 -42.64 0.03
CA GLN A 401 -16.94 -42.59 1.21
C GLN A 401 -18.29 -41.90 0.93
N PRO A 402 -19.37 -42.23 1.67
CA PRO A 402 -20.63 -41.50 1.59
C PRO A 402 -20.44 -40.02 1.96
N LYS A 403 -20.80 -39.10 1.05
CA LYS A 403 -20.50 -37.64 1.13
C LYS A 403 -19.00 -37.29 1.06
N GLY A 404 -18.20 -38.21 0.55
CA GLY A 404 -16.82 -37.99 0.19
C GLY A 404 -16.65 -36.88 -0.84
N PHE A 405 -15.53 -36.18 -0.77
CA PHE A 405 -15.15 -35.15 -1.73
C PHE A 405 -13.69 -35.34 -2.15
N SER A 406 -13.39 -34.91 -3.37
CA SER A 406 -12.00 -34.82 -3.84
C SER A 406 -11.25 -33.78 -3.03
N ARG A 407 -9.99 -34.06 -2.72
CA ARG A 407 -9.10 -33.06 -2.11
C ARG A 407 -8.84 -31.91 -3.08
N GLY A 408 -8.75 -30.69 -2.56
CA GLY A 408 -8.63 -29.48 -3.38
C GLY A 408 -7.32 -29.40 -4.17
N TYR A 409 -6.23 -29.98 -3.67
CA TYR A 409 -4.92 -29.93 -4.33
C TYR A 409 -4.77 -30.88 -5.54
N MET A 410 -5.73 -31.76 -5.83
CA MET A 410 -5.52 -32.84 -6.81
C MET A 410 -5.18 -32.31 -8.22
N GLY A 411 -5.78 -31.19 -8.64
CA GLY A 411 -5.45 -30.56 -9.92
C GLY A 411 -4.00 -30.06 -9.98
N PHE A 412 -3.46 -29.59 -8.85
CA PHE A 412 -2.08 -29.13 -8.73
C PHE A 412 -1.10 -30.31 -8.77
N ILE A 413 -1.42 -31.43 -8.11
CA ILE A 413 -0.63 -32.67 -8.22
C ILE A 413 -0.53 -33.12 -9.67
N VAL A 414 -1.66 -33.16 -10.39
CA VAL A 414 -1.67 -33.56 -11.81
C VAL A 414 -0.79 -32.63 -12.64
N ASN A 415 -0.86 -31.31 -12.40
CA ASN A 415 0.00 -30.34 -13.08
C ASN A 415 1.49 -30.60 -12.79
N MET A 416 1.87 -30.73 -11.52
CA MET A 416 3.25 -31.02 -11.12
C MET A 416 3.77 -32.32 -11.75
N SER A 417 2.97 -33.39 -11.75
CA SER A 417 3.33 -34.67 -12.36
C SER A 417 3.52 -34.56 -13.86
N ASN A 418 2.61 -33.87 -14.57
CA ASN A 418 2.74 -33.65 -16.01
C ASN A 418 4.02 -32.87 -16.32
N ARG A 419 4.30 -31.81 -15.55
CA ARG A 419 5.52 -31.02 -15.75
C ARG A 419 6.79 -31.84 -15.49
N LEU A 420 6.76 -32.73 -14.51
CA LEU A 420 7.88 -33.62 -14.22
C LEU A 420 8.15 -34.58 -15.38
N VAL A 421 7.10 -35.16 -15.98
CA VAL A 421 7.22 -36.02 -17.16
C VAL A 421 7.80 -35.24 -18.35
N GLU A 422 7.27 -34.03 -18.61
CA GLU A 422 7.78 -33.16 -19.68
C GLU A 422 9.27 -32.84 -19.55
N VAL A 423 9.76 -32.63 -18.32
CA VAL A 423 11.19 -32.37 -18.06
C VAL A 423 12.01 -33.65 -18.24
N GLY A 424 11.51 -34.79 -17.76
CA GLY A 424 12.18 -36.09 -17.93
C GLY A 424 12.37 -36.47 -19.40
N GLU A 425 11.34 -36.28 -20.23
CA GLU A 425 11.39 -36.58 -21.67
C GLU A 425 12.37 -35.70 -22.46
N ARG A 426 12.75 -34.53 -21.95
CA ARG A 426 13.73 -33.63 -22.62
C ARG A 426 15.18 -34.05 -22.36
N GLU A 427 15.42 -34.82 -21.31
CA GLU A 427 16.75 -35.23 -20.86
C GLU A 427 17.11 -36.66 -21.33
N GLU A 428 16.16 -37.40 -21.91
CA GLU A 428 16.37 -38.64 -22.68
C GLU A 428 16.83 -38.37 -24.12
#